data_AF-A0A662XF51-F1
#
_entry.id   AF-A0A662XF51-F1
#
_cell.length_a   1.000
_cell.length_b   1.000
_cell.length_c   1.000
_cell.angle_alpha   90.00
_cell.angle_beta   90.00
_cell.angle_gamma   90.00
#
_symmetry.space_group_name_H-M   'P 1'
#
loop_
_entity.id
_entity.type
_entity.pdbx_description
1 polymer ?
#
loop_
_entity_poly.entity_id
_entity_poly.type
_entity_poly.pdbx_seq_one_letter_code
_entity_poly.pdbx_strand_id
1 'polypeptide(L)'
;MAPLRPQLLRGLRRSSCRPAFLLSAGRRAASTPRWFSSDSSSSFNAATAARTLKLLERRKVSTMDLGILKRKSKPITMVTAYDYPSAVHVDLAGFDVLLVGDSLGMVELHADFSWWLPIFVAVQAKSIIEDALAVQEAGAFAVVLECVPSPVAKHVTQLLKIPTIGIGAGPETDGQVLVYHDLLGMLQHPHHAQFVPKFCKRYADVGEQIRIGLENYRDDVENGRFSSDAYSPYKVPHSRAGW
;
A
#
# COMPACT_ATOMS: atom_id res chain seq x y z
N MET A 1 68.73 8.65 10.28
CA MET A 1 68.34 9.48 11.45
C MET A 1 66.83 9.38 11.60
N ALA A 2 66.38 8.89 12.76
CA ALA A 2 64.97 8.83 13.20
C ALA A 2 64.51 10.25 13.66
N PRO A 3 63.34 10.50 14.30
CA PRO A 3 62.03 9.80 14.33
C PRO A 3 60.77 10.74 14.48
N LEU A 4 59.57 10.13 14.58
CA LEU A 4 58.42 10.41 15.50
C LEU A 4 57.51 11.69 15.41
N ARG A 5 56.19 11.41 15.41
CA ARG A 5 54.99 12.19 15.85
C ARG A 5 55.08 12.61 17.36
N PRO A 6 54.12 13.32 18.05
CA PRO A 6 52.89 14.09 17.70
C PRO A 6 52.55 15.36 18.61
N GLN A 7 51.32 15.92 18.45
CA GLN A 7 50.44 16.69 19.39
C GLN A 7 50.78 18.13 19.84
N LEU A 8 49.81 19.08 19.72
CA LEU A 8 49.04 19.64 20.86
C LEU A 8 47.92 20.66 20.48
N LEU A 9 46.71 20.34 20.93
CA LEU A 9 45.68 21.18 21.61
C LEU A 9 45.21 22.55 21.06
N ARG A 10 43.90 22.64 20.82
CA ARG A 10 42.87 23.49 21.49
C ARG A 10 41.63 23.52 20.57
N GLY A 11 40.46 22.97 20.92
CA GLY A 11 39.68 23.29 22.10
C GLY A 11 38.71 24.42 21.77
N LEU A 12 37.59 24.15 21.09
CA LEU A 12 36.45 25.05 21.06
C LEU A 12 35.14 24.27 21.17
N ARG A 13 34.45 24.62 22.26
CA ARG A 13 33.26 23.98 22.80
C ARG A 13 32.04 24.31 21.95
N ARG A 14 31.12 23.35 21.92
CA ARG A 14 29.72 23.53 21.56
C ARG A 14 29.10 24.64 22.41
N SER A 15 28.47 25.62 21.78
CA SER A 15 27.49 26.50 22.42
C SER A 15 26.14 26.31 21.74
N SER A 16 25.24 25.71 22.50
CA SER A 16 23.81 25.59 22.24
C SER A 16 23.15 26.96 22.15
N CYS A 17 22.57 27.30 21.00
CA CYS A 17 21.60 28.38 20.90
C CYS A 17 20.19 27.79 21.06
N ARG A 18 19.64 27.88 22.27
CA ARG A 18 18.20 27.86 22.51
C ARG A 18 17.71 29.32 22.44
N PRO A 19 16.67 29.67 21.66
CA PRO A 19 16.00 30.94 21.85
C PRO A 19 15.02 30.81 23.02
N ALA A 20 15.34 31.49 24.13
CA ALA A 20 14.41 31.78 25.20
C ALA A 20 13.46 32.88 24.71
N PHE A 21 12.18 32.56 24.53
CA PHE A 21 11.14 33.56 24.31
C PHE A 21 10.53 33.92 25.67
N LEU A 22 10.76 35.17 26.07
CA LEU A 22 10.28 35.78 27.30
C LEU A 22 8.75 35.95 27.24
N LEU A 23 8.05 35.50 28.28
CA LEU A 23 6.68 35.92 28.55
C LEU A 23 6.67 37.42 28.88
N SER A 24 5.81 38.18 28.20
CA SER A 24 5.23 39.40 28.78
C SER A 24 3.71 39.32 28.66
N ALA A 25 3.06 39.40 29.81
CA ALA A 25 1.62 39.38 29.95
C ALA A 25 1.05 40.74 29.54
N GLY A 26 0.26 40.76 28.46
CA GLY A 26 -0.58 41.88 28.07
C GLY A 26 -2.02 41.41 27.89
N ARG A 27 -2.85 41.57 28.92
CA ARG A 27 -4.30 41.35 28.82
C ARG A 27 -4.91 42.44 27.92
N ARG A 28 -5.44 42.05 26.76
CA ARG A 28 -6.49 42.79 26.06
C ARG A 28 -7.57 41.80 25.65
N ALA A 29 -8.76 41.98 26.21
CA ALA A 29 -9.96 41.28 25.82
C ALA A 29 -10.34 41.73 24.40
N ALA A 30 -10.20 40.82 23.43
CA ALA A 30 -10.73 41.00 22.09
C ALA A 30 -11.89 40.01 21.91
N SER A 31 -13.07 40.59 21.68
CA SER A 31 -14.33 39.91 21.39
C SER A 31 -14.17 38.89 20.25
N THR A 32 -14.49 37.63 20.54
CA THR A 32 -14.61 36.58 19.54
C THR A 32 -15.76 36.89 18.59
N PRO A 33 -15.57 36.85 17.26
CA PRO A 33 -16.69 36.89 16.33
C PRO A 33 -17.44 35.56 16.46
N ARG A 34 -18.66 35.66 16.97
CA ARG A 34 -19.65 34.58 17.05
C ARG A 34 -20.20 34.29 15.65
N TRP A 35 -19.39 33.63 14.84
CA TRP A 35 -19.77 33.11 13.52
C TRP A 35 -19.19 31.71 13.39
N PHE A 36 -19.81 30.75 14.08
CA PHE A 36 -19.98 29.35 13.73
C PHE A 36 -20.63 28.68 14.95
N SER A 37 -21.96 28.63 14.93
CA SER A 37 -22.74 27.85 15.88
C SER A 37 -23.89 27.23 15.10
N SER A 38 -23.63 26.02 14.60
CA SER A 38 -24.63 24.99 14.33
C SER A 38 -23.89 23.74 13.85
N ASP A 39 -23.74 22.81 14.78
CA ASP A 39 -23.77 21.36 14.59
C ASP A 39 -23.75 20.85 13.14
N SER A 40 -22.56 20.67 12.60
CA SER A 40 -22.31 19.59 11.65
C SER A 40 -21.18 18.76 12.24
N SER A 41 -21.53 17.74 13.00
CA SER A 41 -20.61 16.70 13.42
C SER A 41 -20.14 15.94 12.18
N SER A 42 -19.24 16.53 11.39
CA SER A 42 -18.36 15.78 10.52
C SER A 42 -17.50 14.95 11.47
N SER A 43 -17.91 13.71 11.68
CA SER A 43 -17.20 12.72 12.48
C SER A 43 -15.81 12.50 11.89
N PHE A 44 -14.87 13.39 12.22
CA PHE A 44 -13.45 13.06 12.24
C PHE A 44 -13.28 12.06 13.38
N ASN A 45 -13.50 10.79 13.04
CA ASN A 45 -13.40 9.68 13.96
C ASN A 45 -11.98 9.66 14.55
N ALA A 46 -11.85 9.56 15.87
CA ALA A 46 -10.54 9.43 16.54
C ALA A 46 -9.70 8.28 15.96
N ALA A 47 -10.36 7.23 15.45
CA ALA A 47 -9.71 6.14 14.72
C ALA A 47 -9.07 6.59 13.40
N THR A 48 -9.68 7.51 12.67
CA THR A 48 -9.13 8.09 11.44
C THR A 48 -7.91 8.96 11.75
N ALA A 49 -7.99 9.81 12.77
CA ALA A 49 -6.86 10.63 13.21
C ALA A 49 -5.66 9.78 13.67
N ALA A 50 -5.91 8.71 14.43
CA ALA A 50 -4.88 7.77 14.87
C ALA A 50 -4.20 7.04 13.69
N ARG A 51 -4.99 6.67 12.66
CA ARG A 51 -4.49 6.09 11.41
C ARG A 51 -3.60 7.06 10.65
N THR A 52 -3.99 8.33 10.55
CA THR A 52 -3.20 9.39 9.89
C THR A 52 -1.90 9.70 10.64
N LEU A 53 -1.92 9.71 11.97
CA LEU A 53 -0.70 9.88 12.78
C LEU A 53 0.27 8.71 12.57
N LYS A 54 -0.25 7.48 12.57
CA LYS A 54 0.55 6.27 12.29
C LYS A 54 1.19 6.31 10.89
N LEU A 55 0.51 6.87 9.89
CA LEU A 55 1.06 7.13 8.55
C LEU A 55 2.23 8.11 8.59
N LEU A 56 2.06 9.25 9.29
CA LEU A 56 3.07 10.30 9.38
C LEU A 56 4.33 9.85 10.15
N GLU A 57 4.18 8.92 11.09
CA GLU A 57 5.28 8.34 11.87
C GLU A 57 6.01 7.20 11.14
N ARG A 58 5.42 6.65 10.07
CA ARG A 58 6.00 5.52 9.34
C ARG A 58 7.22 5.96 8.53
N ARG A 59 8.37 5.34 8.81
CA ARG A 59 9.59 5.55 8.03
C ARG A 59 9.40 5.02 6.60
N LYS A 60 9.79 5.83 5.61
CA LYS A 60 9.82 5.41 4.20
C LYS A 60 10.73 4.19 4.02
N VAL A 61 10.23 3.19 3.30
CA VAL A 61 10.98 1.98 2.93
C VAL A 61 11.86 2.28 1.73
N SER A 62 13.12 1.88 1.79
CA SER A 62 14.09 1.98 0.70
C SER A 62 14.50 0.60 0.17
N THR A 63 15.12 0.55 -1.01
CA THR A 63 15.67 -0.69 -1.57
C THR A 63 16.71 -1.35 -0.65
N MET A 64 17.49 -0.55 0.08
CA MET A 64 18.44 -1.05 1.09
C MET A 64 17.74 -1.74 2.25
N ASP A 65 16.56 -1.26 2.66
CA ASP A 65 15.77 -1.88 3.72
C ASP A 65 15.33 -3.29 3.32
N LEU A 66 14.97 -3.53 2.05
CA LEU A 66 14.63 -4.87 1.56
C LEU A 66 15.81 -5.84 1.67
N GLY A 67 17.03 -5.38 1.35
CA GLY A 67 18.24 -6.17 1.57
C GLY A 67 18.51 -6.46 3.05
N ILE A 68 18.16 -5.54 3.96
CA ILE A 68 18.23 -5.77 5.41
C ILE A 68 17.19 -6.82 5.85
N LEU A 69 15.97 -6.77 5.30
CA LEU A 69 14.91 -7.73 5.60
C LEU A 69 15.32 -9.16 5.21
N LYS A 70 15.85 -9.35 3.99
CA LYS A 70 16.42 -10.65 3.56
C LYS A 70 17.50 -11.15 4.51
N ARG A 71 18.50 -10.32 4.83
CA ARG A 71 19.60 -10.72 5.74
C ARG A 71 19.14 -11.08 7.15
N LYS A 72 18.03 -10.50 7.60
CA LYS A 72 17.40 -10.80 8.89
C LYS A 72 16.39 -11.94 8.81
N SER A 73 16.20 -12.54 7.63
CA SER A 73 15.15 -13.52 7.36
C SER A 73 13.77 -13.04 7.81
N LYS A 74 13.50 -11.74 7.69
CA LYS A 74 12.17 -11.16 7.94
C LYS A 74 11.41 -11.13 6.61
N PRO A 75 10.25 -11.78 6.50
CA PRO A 75 9.47 -11.80 5.26
C PRO A 75 9.11 -10.39 4.78
N ILE A 76 9.30 -10.14 3.48
CA ILE A 76 8.91 -8.89 2.83
C ILE A 76 7.45 -9.00 2.37
N THR A 77 6.65 -8.00 2.72
CA THR A 77 5.24 -7.93 2.33
C THR A 77 5.05 -6.98 1.16
N MET A 78 4.45 -7.48 0.08
CA MET A 78 4.15 -6.71 -1.12
C MET A 78 2.72 -6.96 -1.57
N VAL A 79 2.08 -5.94 -2.15
CA VAL A 79 0.73 -6.06 -2.73
C VAL A 79 0.60 -5.07 -3.87
N THR A 80 -0.23 -5.38 -4.86
CA THR A 80 -0.52 -4.41 -5.91
C THR A 80 -1.37 -3.25 -5.39
N ALA A 81 -1.27 -2.09 -6.03
CA ALA A 81 -2.19 -0.97 -5.82
C ALA A 81 -2.17 -0.11 -7.07
N TYR A 82 -3.33 0.39 -7.47
CA TYR A 82 -3.52 0.99 -8.80
C TYR A 82 -4.14 2.37 -8.75
N ASP A 83 -4.72 2.72 -7.61
CA ASP A 83 -5.36 4.01 -7.35
C ASP A 83 -4.95 4.55 -5.97
N TYR A 84 -5.24 5.81 -5.74
CA TYR A 84 -4.91 6.47 -4.47
C TYR A 84 -5.60 5.82 -3.25
N PRO A 85 -6.92 5.53 -3.26
CA PRO A 85 -7.59 4.91 -2.13
C PRO A 85 -7.00 3.55 -1.72
N SER A 86 -6.73 2.67 -2.68
CA SER A 86 -6.07 1.38 -2.44
C SER A 86 -4.68 1.57 -1.85
N ALA A 87 -3.87 2.48 -2.41
CA ALA A 87 -2.53 2.78 -1.88
C ALA A 87 -2.58 3.25 -0.42
N VAL A 88 -3.57 4.09 -0.05
CA VAL A 88 -3.76 4.54 1.34
C VAL A 88 -4.10 3.38 2.27
N HIS A 89 -5.01 2.48 1.86
CA HIS A 89 -5.35 1.31 2.67
C HIS A 89 -4.15 0.38 2.87
N VAL A 90 -3.36 0.17 1.81
CA VAL A 90 -2.16 -0.66 1.84
C VAL A 90 -1.08 -0.08 2.76
N ASP A 91 -0.83 1.23 2.68
CA ASP A 91 0.15 1.89 3.55
C ASP A 91 -0.29 1.87 5.03
N LEU A 92 -1.60 2.05 5.28
CA LEU A 92 -2.19 1.92 6.61
C LEU A 92 -2.08 0.51 7.20
N ALA A 93 -2.26 -0.52 6.36
CA ALA A 93 -2.07 -1.92 6.73
C ALA A 93 -0.60 -2.24 7.00
N GLY A 94 0.31 -1.45 6.41
CA GLY A 94 1.71 -1.45 6.74
C GLY A 94 2.55 -2.40 5.90
N PHE A 95 2.19 -2.58 4.64
CA PHE A 95 2.99 -3.30 3.65
C PHE A 95 4.35 -2.63 3.40
N ASP A 96 5.37 -3.43 3.07
CA ASP A 96 6.72 -2.92 2.81
C ASP A 96 6.83 -2.30 1.41
N VAL A 97 6.15 -2.89 0.42
CA VAL A 97 6.22 -2.49 -0.99
C VAL A 97 4.83 -2.48 -1.63
N LEU A 98 4.56 -1.46 -2.43
CA LEU A 98 3.40 -1.40 -3.33
C LEU A 98 3.86 -1.65 -4.77
N LEU A 99 3.14 -2.49 -5.51
CA LEU A 99 3.41 -2.78 -6.91
C LEU A 99 2.35 -2.14 -7.81
N VAL A 100 2.78 -1.27 -8.72
CA VAL A 100 1.95 -0.84 -9.86
C VAL A 100 2.36 -1.72 -11.05
N GLY A 101 1.66 -2.83 -11.25
CA GLY A 101 1.91 -3.77 -12.34
C GLY A 101 0.94 -3.62 -13.50
N ASP A 102 1.26 -4.22 -14.64
CA ASP A 102 0.40 -4.37 -15.82
C ASP A 102 -0.78 -5.33 -15.61
N SER A 103 -0.81 -6.04 -14.47
CA SER A 103 -1.90 -6.93 -14.06
C SER A 103 -3.28 -6.25 -13.98
N LEU A 104 -3.36 -4.91 -14.00
CA LEU A 104 -4.61 -4.20 -14.29
C LEU A 104 -5.26 -4.66 -15.59
N GLY A 105 -4.49 -4.89 -16.67
CA GLY A 105 -5.04 -5.39 -17.92
C GLY A 105 -5.67 -6.79 -17.80
N MET A 106 -5.21 -7.60 -16.85
CA MET A 106 -5.77 -8.93 -16.61
C MET A 106 -7.01 -8.89 -15.71
N VAL A 107 -7.04 -7.97 -14.74
CA VAL A 107 -8.16 -7.82 -13.79
C VAL A 107 -9.29 -6.93 -14.35
N GLU A 108 -8.95 -5.93 -15.15
CA GLU A 108 -9.85 -4.89 -15.66
C GLU A 108 -10.23 -5.10 -17.14
N LEU A 109 -9.33 -5.68 -17.97
CA LEU A 109 -9.56 -5.84 -19.42
C LEU A 109 -9.87 -7.28 -19.89
N HIS A 110 -10.24 -8.22 -19.01
CA HIS A 110 -10.77 -9.55 -19.39
C HIS A 110 -9.93 -10.29 -20.45
N ALA A 111 -8.61 -10.37 -20.29
CA ALA A 111 -7.80 -11.17 -21.19
C ALA A 111 -7.87 -12.67 -20.80
N ASP A 112 -8.37 -13.49 -21.73
CA ASP A 112 -8.60 -14.93 -21.53
C ASP A 112 -7.29 -15.72 -21.30
N PHE A 113 -7.16 -16.32 -20.12
CA PHE A 113 -6.00 -17.11 -19.66
C PHE A 113 -5.89 -18.51 -20.30
N SER A 114 -6.77 -18.85 -21.24
CA SER A 114 -6.98 -20.22 -21.75
C SER A 114 -5.80 -20.80 -22.55
N TRP A 115 -4.84 -19.96 -22.99
CA TRP A 115 -3.80 -20.37 -23.93
C TRP A 115 -2.41 -20.65 -23.33
N TRP A 116 -2.24 -20.57 -22.00
CA TRP A 116 -0.90 -20.55 -21.39
C TRP A 116 -0.50 -21.74 -20.51
N LEU A 117 -1.28 -22.82 -20.46
CA LEU A 117 -0.90 -24.07 -19.78
C LEU A 117 -1.33 -25.25 -20.66
N PRO A 118 -0.43 -26.12 -21.18
CA PRO A 118 0.70 -26.73 -20.45
C PRO A 118 1.92 -27.12 -21.32
N ILE A 119 3.02 -26.37 -21.28
CA ILE A 119 4.37 -26.88 -21.65
C ILE A 119 5.34 -26.28 -20.63
N PHE A 120 6.38 -27.03 -20.24
CA PHE A 120 7.53 -26.58 -19.44
C PHE A 120 7.41 -26.66 -17.92
N VAL A 121 7.79 -27.82 -17.35
CA VAL A 121 8.13 -27.90 -15.91
C VAL A 121 9.56 -28.38 -15.65
N ALA A 122 10.21 -29.10 -16.58
CA ALA A 122 11.58 -29.59 -16.37
C ALA A 122 12.66 -28.81 -17.15
N VAL A 123 12.37 -28.35 -18.37
CA VAL A 123 13.39 -27.72 -19.26
C VAL A 123 13.69 -26.27 -18.86
N GLN A 124 12.79 -25.57 -18.15
CA GLN A 124 12.97 -24.15 -17.79
C GLN A 124 13.61 -23.89 -16.42
N ALA A 125 13.78 -24.90 -15.55
CA ALA A 125 14.33 -24.63 -14.21
C ALA A 125 15.74 -24.02 -14.28
N LYS A 126 16.57 -24.50 -15.22
CA LYS A 126 17.92 -23.98 -15.44
C LYS A 126 17.89 -22.57 -16.02
N SER A 127 17.04 -22.31 -17.02
CA SER A 127 16.92 -20.98 -17.63
C SER A 127 16.42 -19.95 -16.62
N ILE A 128 15.44 -20.30 -15.78
CA ILE A 128 14.95 -19.42 -14.70
C ILE A 128 16.09 -19.02 -13.74
N ILE A 129 16.97 -19.97 -13.39
CA ILE A 129 18.13 -19.67 -12.52
C ILE A 129 19.12 -18.76 -13.23
N GLU A 130 19.45 -19.06 -14.49
CA GLU A 130 20.37 -18.25 -15.31
C GLU A 130 19.85 -16.83 -15.49
N ASP A 131 18.57 -16.66 -15.83
CA ASP A 131 17.90 -15.38 -15.99
C ASP A 131 17.89 -14.58 -14.67
N ALA A 132 17.57 -15.25 -13.56
CA ALA A 132 17.54 -14.61 -12.25
C ALA A 132 18.93 -14.11 -11.82
N LEU A 133 19.99 -14.87 -12.11
CA LEU A 133 21.38 -14.46 -11.89
C LEU A 133 21.77 -13.31 -12.82
N ALA A 134 21.43 -13.38 -14.11
CA ALA A 134 21.72 -12.33 -15.08
C ALA A 134 21.05 -10.99 -14.70
N VAL A 135 19.80 -11.04 -14.25
CA VAL A 135 19.06 -9.85 -13.76
C VAL A 135 19.72 -9.26 -12.51
N GLN A 136 20.20 -10.10 -11.59
CA GLN A 136 20.98 -9.64 -10.45
C GLN A 136 22.31 -9.00 -10.86
N GLU A 137 23.06 -9.62 -11.79
CA GLU A 137 24.32 -9.11 -12.30
C GLU A 137 24.15 -7.77 -13.04
N ALA A 138 23.02 -7.59 -13.72
CA ALA A 138 22.63 -6.32 -14.32
C ALA A 138 22.34 -5.21 -13.29
N GLY A 139 22.21 -5.56 -12.00
CA GLY A 139 22.04 -4.61 -10.90
C GLY A 139 20.61 -4.50 -10.36
N ALA A 140 19.72 -5.45 -10.67
CA ALA A 140 18.40 -5.49 -10.05
C ALA A 140 18.52 -5.57 -8.51
N PHE A 141 17.68 -4.83 -7.79
CA PHE A 141 17.71 -4.80 -6.32
C PHE A 141 16.85 -5.90 -5.67
N ALA A 142 15.93 -6.50 -6.42
CA ALA A 142 15.07 -7.62 -6.05
C ALA A 142 14.52 -8.26 -7.34
N VAL A 143 13.97 -9.47 -7.24
CA VAL A 143 13.32 -10.16 -8.37
C VAL A 143 11.98 -10.78 -7.93
N VAL A 144 10.98 -10.75 -8.81
CA VAL A 144 9.70 -11.43 -8.61
C VAL A 144 9.76 -12.79 -9.30
N LEU A 145 9.38 -13.85 -8.58
CA LEU A 145 9.23 -15.20 -9.12
C LEU A 145 7.74 -15.51 -9.22
N GLU A 146 7.24 -15.65 -10.44
CA GLU A 146 5.83 -15.87 -10.74
C GLU A 146 5.59 -17.28 -11.28
N CYS A 147 4.62 -18.00 -10.69
CA CYS A 147 4.21 -19.34 -11.11
C CYS A 147 5.38 -20.35 -11.25
N VAL A 148 6.42 -20.18 -10.43
CA VAL A 148 7.61 -21.03 -10.41
C VAL A 148 7.40 -22.21 -9.45
N PRO A 149 7.71 -23.46 -9.81
CA PRO A 149 7.64 -24.58 -8.86
C PRO A 149 8.45 -24.31 -7.58
N SER A 150 7.84 -24.59 -6.42
CA SER A 150 8.44 -24.26 -5.12
C SER A 150 9.89 -24.74 -4.91
N PRO A 151 10.29 -25.96 -5.33
CA PRO A 151 11.69 -26.38 -5.21
C PRO A 151 12.66 -25.52 -6.02
N VAL A 152 12.24 -25.04 -7.20
CA VAL A 152 13.05 -24.16 -8.06
C VAL A 152 13.15 -22.78 -7.43
N ALA A 153 12.04 -22.21 -6.97
CA ALA A 153 12.03 -20.90 -6.32
C ALA A 153 12.87 -20.87 -5.04
N LYS A 154 12.83 -21.95 -4.25
CA LYS A 154 13.71 -22.15 -3.08
C LYS A 154 15.18 -22.09 -3.49
N HIS A 155 15.54 -22.83 -4.54
CA HIS A 155 16.93 -22.88 -5.00
C HIS A 155 17.40 -21.52 -5.53
N VAL A 156 16.59 -20.83 -6.35
CA VAL A 156 16.87 -19.47 -6.82
C VAL A 156 17.06 -18.51 -5.63
N THR A 157 16.19 -18.58 -4.62
CA THR A 157 16.25 -17.71 -3.43
C THR A 157 17.54 -17.90 -2.64
N GLN A 158 18.02 -19.15 -2.54
CA GLN A 158 19.29 -19.49 -1.88
C GLN A 158 20.52 -19.03 -2.67
N LEU A 159 20.44 -19.01 -4.01
CA LEU A 159 21.54 -18.58 -4.88
C LEU A 159 21.67 -17.05 -4.95
N LEU A 160 20.54 -16.33 -4.97
CA LEU A 160 20.53 -14.88 -5.10
C LEU A 160 20.90 -14.16 -3.80
N LYS A 161 21.69 -13.10 -3.95
CA LYS A 161 22.04 -12.14 -2.89
C LYS A 161 20.92 -11.12 -2.68
N ILE A 162 20.16 -10.82 -3.74
CA ILE A 162 19.02 -9.89 -3.71
C ILE A 162 17.74 -10.60 -3.24
N PRO A 163 16.75 -9.88 -2.69
CA PRO A 163 15.45 -10.44 -2.31
C PRO A 163 14.67 -11.05 -3.46
N THR A 164 14.07 -12.20 -3.22
CA THR A 164 13.07 -12.83 -4.09
C THR A 164 11.67 -12.60 -3.53
N ILE A 165 10.72 -12.20 -4.38
CA ILE A 165 9.31 -12.01 -4.02
C ILE A 165 8.49 -13.02 -4.80
N GLY A 166 7.78 -13.91 -4.11
CA GLY A 166 6.99 -14.97 -4.73
C GLY A 166 5.55 -14.54 -5.03
N ILE A 167 5.02 -14.99 -6.17
CA ILE A 167 3.58 -15.10 -6.43
C ILE A 167 3.31 -16.44 -7.07
N GLY A 168 2.65 -17.34 -6.35
CA GLY A 168 2.53 -18.75 -6.78
C GLY A 168 3.88 -19.49 -6.85
N ALA A 169 4.92 -18.99 -6.17
CA ALA A 169 6.27 -19.58 -6.16
C ALA A 169 6.60 -20.41 -4.90
N GLY A 170 5.60 -20.66 -4.06
CA GLY A 170 5.77 -21.32 -2.76
C GLY A 170 6.31 -20.39 -1.66
N PRO A 171 6.47 -20.92 -0.43
CA PRO A 171 6.72 -20.10 0.75
C PRO A 171 8.20 -19.74 0.98
N GLU A 172 9.12 -20.31 0.20
CA GLU A 172 10.57 -20.26 0.44
C GLU A 172 11.26 -19.01 -0.15
N THR A 173 10.50 -18.09 -0.74
CA THR A 173 11.00 -16.78 -1.20
C THR A 173 11.17 -15.81 -0.02
N ASP A 174 11.99 -14.76 -0.18
CA ASP A 174 12.23 -13.77 0.88
C ASP A 174 10.99 -12.91 1.21
N GLY A 175 10.04 -12.84 0.29
CA GLY A 175 8.77 -12.16 0.45
C GLY A 175 7.68 -12.71 -0.45
N GLN A 176 6.49 -12.12 -0.36
CA GLN A 176 5.32 -12.52 -1.13
C GLN A 176 4.59 -11.29 -1.69
N VAL A 177 4.02 -11.44 -2.89
CA VAL A 177 3.12 -10.47 -3.51
C VAL A 177 1.80 -11.13 -3.92
N LEU A 178 0.70 -10.42 -3.70
CA LEU A 178 -0.62 -10.78 -4.22
C LEU A 178 -1.27 -9.57 -4.88
N VAL A 179 -2.24 -9.84 -5.76
CA VAL A 179 -3.08 -8.83 -6.38
C VAL A 179 -4.11 -8.36 -5.35
N TYR A 180 -4.24 -7.04 -5.18
CA TYR A 180 -5.13 -6.41 -4.20
C TYR A 180 -6.59 -6.88 -4.32
N HIS A 181 -7.12 -6.90 -5.54
CA HIS A 181 -8.50 -7.30 -5.82
C HIS A 181 -8.77 -8.76 -5.49
N ASP A 182 -7.84 -9.65 -5.82
CA ASP A 182 -7.98 -11.10 -5.57
C ASP A 182 -7.87 -11.41 -4.08
N LEU A 183 -6.91 -10.76 -3.40
CA LEU A 183 -6.70 -10.88 -1.96
C LEU A 183 -7.95 -10.47 -1.17
N LEU A 184 -8.63 -9.41 -1.60
CA LEU A 184 -9.83 -8.86 -0.95
C LEU A 184 -11.14 -9.46 -1.46
N GLY A 185 -11.11 -10.36 -2.45
CA GLY A 185 -12.31 -10.99 -2.99
C GLY A 185 -13.31 -9.97 -3.57
N MET A 186 -12.81 -8.94 -4.27
CA MET A 186 -13.65 -7.85 -4.80
C MET A 186 -14.51 -8.28 -6.00
N LEU A 187 -14.00 -9.17 -6.84
CA LEU A 187 -14.75 -9.73 -7.97
C LEU A 187 -15.40 -11.05 -7.58
N GLN A 188 -16.73 -11.11 -7.67
CA GLN A 188 -17.54 -12.30 -7.35
C GLN A 188 -18.54 -12.67 -8.46
N HIS A 189 -18.33 -12.18 -9.69
CA HIS A 189 -19.23 -12.50 -10.80
C HIS A 189 -19.12 -14.01 -11.16
N PRO A 190 -20.22 -14.71 -11.50
CA PRO A 190 -20.21 -16.15 -11.76
C PRO A 190 -19.21 -16.60 -12.84
N HIS A 191 -18.94 -15.73 -13.82
CA HIS A 191 -17.96 -15.95 -14.87
C HIS A 191 -16.50 -15.77 -14.41
N HIS A 192 -16.26 -15.09 -13.28
CA HIS A 192 -14.92 -14.83 -12.71
C HIS A 192 -14.62 -15.66 -11.46
N ALA A 193 -15.64 -16.15 -10.76
CA ALA A 193 -15.49 -17.04 -9.61
C ALA A 193 -14.78 -18.36 -9.98
N GLN A 194 -14.85 -18.76 -11.25
CA GLN A 194 -14.17 -19.94 -11.79
C GLN A 194 -12.67 -19.73 -12.02
N PHE A 195 -12.18 -18.48 -11.99
CA PHE A 195 -10.80 -18.11 -12.36
C PHE A 195 -9.98 -17.52 -11.22
N VAL A 196 -10.40 -17.66 -9.95
CA VAL A 196 -9.52 -17.30 -8.83
C VAL A 196 -8.27 -18.19 -8.90
N PRO A 197 -7.06 -17.62 -9.07
CA PRO A 197 -5.87 -18.44 -9.22
C PRO A 197 -5.66 -19.31 -7.98
N LYS A 198 -5.33 -20.59 -8.17
CA LYS A 198 -5.17 -21.58 -7.09
C LYS A 198 -4.16 -21.17 -5.99
N PHE A 199 -3.27 -20.22 -6.31
CA PHE A 199 -2.25 -19.71 -5.40
C PHE A 199 -2.70 -18.51 -4.57
N CYS A 200 -3.88 -17.94 -4.83
CA CYS A 200 -4.37 -16.78 -4.08
C CYS A 200 -5.21 -17.23 -2.88
N LYS A 201 -4.79 -16.81 -1.67
CA LYS A 201 -5.62 -16.90 -0.46
C LYS A 201 -6.46 -15.63 -0.35
N ARG A 202 -7.78 -15.79 -0.21
CA ARG A 202 -8.69 -14.69 0.10
C ARG A 202 -8.58 -14.33 1.59
N TYR A 203 -8.43 -13.04 1.88
CA TYR A 203 -8.32 -12.50 3.24
C TYR A 203 -9.56 -11.70 3.68
N ALA A 204 -10.41 -11.31 2.73
CA ALA A 204 -11.69 -10.65 2.98
C ALA A 204 -12.68 -10.96 1.85
N ASP A 205 -13.96 -10.67 2.07
CA ASP A 205 -15.01 -10.83 1.06
C ASP A 205 -15.66 -9.48 0.73
N VAL A 206 -14.85 -8.57 0.20
CA VAL A 206 -15.24 -7.17 -0.01
C VAL A 206 -16.29 -7.05 -1.11
N GLY A 207 -16.28 -7.94 -2.10
CA GLY A 207 -17.26 -7.96 -3.19
C GLY A 207 -18.71 -8.03 -2.68
N GLU A 208 -18.97 -8.79 -1.62
CA GLU A 208 -20.29 -8.92 -1.03
C GLU A 208 -20.76 -7.62 -0.36
N GLN A 209 -19.87 -6.93 0.34
CA GLN A 209 -20.19 -5.63 0.95
C GLN A 209 -20.41 -4.54 -0.12
N ILE A 210 -19.66 -4.60 -1.22
CA ILE A 210 -19.90 -3.73 -2.38
C ILE A 210 -21.30 -4.00 -2.95
N ARG A 211 -21.66 -5.26 -3.18
CA ARG A 211 -22.98 -5.66 -3.70
C ARG A 211 -24.11 -5.15 -2.80
N ILE A 212 -24.03 -5.41 -1.50
CA ILE A 212 -25.03 -4.96 -0.51
C ILE A 212 -25.15 -3.42 -0.52
N GLY A 213 -24.04 -2.69 -0.55
CA GLY A 213 -24.06 -1.23 -0.58
C GLY A 213 -24.75 -0.68 -1.83
N LEU A 214 -24.48 -1.29 -2.99
CA LEU A 214 -25.11 -0.92 -4.26
C LEU A 214 -26.61 -1.24 -4.27
N GLU A 215 -27.01 -2.39 -3.73
CA GLU A 215 -28.42 -2.78 -3.62
C GLU A 215 -29.20 -1.84 -2.69
N ASN A 216 -28.66 -1.53 -1.52
CA ASN A 216 -29.29 -0.58 -0.60
C ASN A 216 -29.46 0.79 -1.24
N TYR A 217 -28.44 1.27 -1.96
CA TYR A 217 -28.53 2.54 -2.68
C TYR A 217 -29.61 2.50 -3.77
N ARG A 218 -29.67 1.43 -4.57
CA ARG A 218 -30.72 1.24 -5.58
C ARG A 218 -32.11 1.25 -4.94
N ASP A 219 -32.30 0.46 -3.87
CA ASP A 219 -33.57 0.36 -3.17
C ASP A 219 -33.99 1.71 -2.57
N ASP A 220 -33.05 2.50 -2.05
CA ASP A 220 -33.34 3.84 -1.55
C ASP A 220 -33.80 4.80 -2.65
N VAL A 221 -33.21 4.70 -3.85
CA VAL A 221 -33.63 5.51 -5.01
C VAL A 221 -35.00 5.07 -5.52
N GLU A 222 -35.21 3.76 -5.72
CA GLU A 222 -36.47 3.20 -6.25
C GLU A 222 -37.67 3.46 -5.35
N ASN A 223 -37.45 3.49 -4.03
CA ASN A 223 -38.50 3.76 -3.04
C ASN A 223 -38.55 5.23 -2.61
N GLY A 224 -37.79 6.13 -3.26
CA GLY A 224 -37.80 7.57 -2.96
C GLY A 224 -37.29 7.95 -1.56
N ARG A 225 -36.49 7.07 -0.92
CA ARG A 225 -35.79 7.37 0.35
C ARG A 225 -34.53 8.21 0.11
N PHE A 226 -33.92 8.10 -1.07
CA PHE A 226 -32.82 8.93 -1.54
C PHE A 226 -33.14 9.52 -2.93
N SER A 227 -32.88 10.80 -3.21
CA SER A 227 -32.34 11.83 -2.30
C SER A 227 -33.41 12.46 -1.40
N SER A 228 -32.99 13.05 -0.28
CA SER A 228 -33.84 13.82 0.64
C SER A 228 -33.22 15.20 0.92
N ASP A 229 -33.96 16.08 1.61
CA ASP A 229 -33.47 17.41 2.00
C ASP A 229 -32.17 17.36 2.81
N ALA A 230 -31.95 16.27 3.56
CA ALA A 230 -30.72 16.06 4.33
C ALA A 230 -29.47 15.92 3.44
N TYR A 231 -29.65 15.46 2.19
CA TYR A 231 -28.59 15.27 1.20
C TYR A 231 -28.59 16.36 0.12
N SER A 232 -29.36 17.43 0.33
CA SER A 232 -29.50 18.55 -0.62
C SER A 232 -28.92 19.85 -0.02
N PRO A 233 -27.58 20.04 -0.05
CA PRO A 233 -26.91 21.17 0.61
C PRO A 233 -27.19 22.53 -0.05
N TYR A 234 -27.64 22.54 -1.31
CA TYR A 234 -27.94 23.75 -2.06
C TYR A 234 -29.42 24.09 -1.96
N LYS A 235 -29.76 25.10 -1.15
CA LYS A 235 -31.12 25.62 -1.01
C LYS A 235 -31.27 26.91 -1.81
N VAL A 236 -32.39 27.05 -2.52
CA VAL A 236 -32.74 28.31 -3.18
C VAL A 236 -33.19 29.32 -2.10
N PRO A 237 -32.59 30.52 -1.99
CA PRO A 237 -33.01 31.53 -1.04
C PRO A 237 -34.44 31.99 -1.34
N HIS A 238 -35.28 32.10 -0.31
CA HIS A 238 -36.71 32.44 -0.41
C HIS A 238 -37.03 33.90 -0.84
N SER A 239 -36.09 34.62 -1.47
CA SER A 239 -36.23 36.06 -1.71
C SER A 239 -36.19 36.50 -3.18
N ARG A 240 -36.33 35.61 -4.17
CA ARG A 240 -36.46 36.01 -5.59
C ARG A 240 -37.00 34.93 -6.53
N ALA A 241 -37.97 34.13 -6.11
CA ALA A 241 -38.70 33.26 -7.03
C ALA A 241 -39.77 34.10 -7.78
N GLY A 242 -39.31 34.82 -8.80
CA GLY A 242 -40.14 35.41 -9.86
C GLY A 242 -40.09 34.53 -11.10
N TRP A 243 -40.43 33.25 -10.94
CA TRP A 243 -40.73 32.29 -11.99
C TRP A 243 -42.01 31.56 -11.61
#